data_AF-A0AAJ5C721-F1
#
_entry.id   AF-A0AAJ5C721-F1
#
_cell.length_a   1.000
_cell.length_b   1.000
_cell.length_c   1.000
_cell.angle_alpha   90.00
_cell.angle_beta   90.00
_cell.angle_gamma   90.00
#
_symmetry.space_group_name_H-M   'P 1'
#
loop_
_entity.id
_entity.type
_entity.pdbx_description
1 polymer ?
#
loop_
_entity_poly.entity_id
_entity_poly.type
_entity_poly.pdbx_seq_one_letter_code
_entity_poly.pdbx_strand_id
1 'polypeptide(L)'
;MTVTNEQFLSELTKLFEESSSKHSVYVSSKKAPASAAKDDDVDMIPSSARGLTDAILFRATNGVSGSGKIKISTLVPASKLASFQKAYLPLLRTHLSNGLKKRDKAKERKMDKAREQSRKKMIETVLGKDKIMTNKIGSKRGAGRRKRQRALKKGLVLRKEKVKEVKRKLQVAKTA
;
A
#
# COMPACT_ATOMS: atom_id res chain seq x y z
N MET A 1 4.84 25.04 14.57
CA MET A 1 5.42 24.82 15.90
C MET A 1 6.30 23.57 15.85
N THR A 2 7.55 23.70 16.27
CA THR A 2 8.46 22.57 16.52
C THR A 2 8.18 22.04 17.93
N VAL A 3 7.97 20.74 18.06
CA VAL A 3 7.61 20.11 19.35
C VAL A 3 8.54 18.94 19.65
N THR A 4 8.48 18.39 20.86
CA THR A 4 9.19 17.15 21.18
C THR A 4 8.46 15.93 20.58
N ASN A 5 9.15 14.80 20.48
CA ASN A 5 8.59 13.58 19.86
C ASN A 5 7.32 13.09 20.58
N GLU A 6 7.28 13.18 21.91
CA GLU A 6 6.13 12.73 22.70
C GLU A 6 4.96 13.72 22.56
N GLN A 7 5.25 15.02 22.63
CA GLN A 7 4.24 16.06 22.41
C GLN A 7 3.63 16.01 21.01
N PHE A 8 4.41 15.62 19.99
CA PHE A 8 3.88 15.43 18.65
C PHE A 8 2.83 14.33 18.58
N LEU A 9 3.04 13.23 19.29
CA LEU A 9 2.06 12.13 19.31
C LEU A 9 0.78 12.59 20.01
N SER A 10 0.87 13.30 21.13
CA SER A 10 -0.33 13.83 21.81
C SER A 10 -1.07 14.88 20.98
N GLU A 11 -0.36 15.81 20.35
CA GLU A 11 -0.97 16.83 19.49
C GLU A 11 -1.55 16.20 18.22
N LEU A 12 -0.91 15.16 17.67
CA LEU A 12 -1.44 14.42 16.54
C LEU A 12 -2.75 13.70 16.89
N THR A 13 -2.87 13.13 18.08
CA THR A 13 -4.12 12.55 18.59
C THR A 13 -5.23 13.60 18.63
N LYS A 14 -4.97 14.77 19.23
CA LYS A 14 -5.94 15.88 19.29
C LYS A 14 -6.39 16.30 17.88
N LEU A 15 -5.44 16.42 16.95
CA LEU A 15 -5.74 16.74 15.56
C LEU A 15 -6.70 15.73 14.91
N PHE A 16 -6.51 14.43 15.16
CA PHE A 16 -7.43 13.41 14.63
C PHE A 16 -8.82 13.45 15.27
N GLU A 17 -8.91 13.76 16.55
CA GLU A 17 -10.19 13.89 17.26
C GLU A 17 -10.98 15.11 16.78
N GLU A 18 -10.33 16.27 16.68
CA GLU A 18 -10.95 17.51 16.21
C GLU A 18 -11.42 17.42 14.75
N SER A 19 -10.64 16.74 13.91
CA SER A 19 -10.91 16.62 12.47
C SER A 19 -11.78 15.41 12.10
N SER A 20 -12.33 14.68 13.08
CA SER A 20 -13.14 13.49 12.80
C SER A 20 -14.44 13.81 12.04
N SER A 21 -14.95 15.04 12.16
CA SER A 21 -16.21 15.46 11.50
C SER A 21 -15.98 16.35 10.28
N LYS A 22 -14.94 17.17 10.28
CA LYS A 22 -14.63 18.16 9.25
C LYS A 22 -13.13 18.24 9.02
N HIS A 23 -12.75 18.52 7.78
CA HIS A 23 -11.36 18.67 7.31
C HIS A 23 -10.58 17.34 7.22
N SER A 24 -9.32 17.45 6.78
CA SER A 24 -8.44 16.30 6.58
C SER A 24 -7.10 16.58 7.23
N VAL A 25 -6.57 15.60 7.96
CA VAL A 25 -5.24 15.69 8.55
C VAL A 25 -4.21 15.30 7.51
N TYR A 26 -3.27 16.19 7.25
CA TYR A 26 -2.13 15.93 6.37
C TYR A 26 -0.92 15.62 7.22
N VAL A 27 -0.39 14.40 7.10
CA VAL A 27 0.86 13.99 7.72
C VAL A 27 1.90 13.72 6.64
N SER A 28 3.08 14.30 6.80
CA SER A 28 4.20 14.14 5.88
C SER A 28 5.47 13.75 6.63
N SER A 29 6.26 12.88 6.02
CA SER A 29 7.58 12.48 6.49
C SER A 29 8.60 12.72 5.38
N LYS A 30 9.66 13.48 5.68
CA LYS A 30 10.73 13.81 4.74
C LYS A 30 12.07 13.69 5.43
N LYS A 31 13.14 13.33 4.70
CA LYS A 31 14.51 13.47 5.22
C LYS A 31 14.74 14.92 5.68
N ALA A 32 15.30 15.10 6.88
CA ALA A 32 15.57 16.42 7.40
C ALA A 32 16.53 17.17 6.46
N PRO A 33 16.25 18.44 6.13
CA PRO A 33 17.19 19.23 5.34
C PRO A 33 18.46 19.49 6.16
N ALA A 34 19.62 19.58 5.49
CA ALA A 34 20.89 19.84 6.16
C ALA A 34 20.92 21.16 6.96
N SER A 35 20.00 22.08 6.67
CA SER A 35 19.82 23.34 7.43
C SER A 35 19.14 23.14 8.79
N ALA A 36 18.31 22.10 8.97
CA ALA A 36 17.67 21.81 10.26
C ALA A 36 18.64 21.16 11.26
N ALA A 37 19.87 20.86 10.83
CA ALA A 37 20.97 20.40 11.66
C ALA A 37 21.92 21.55 12.08
N LYS A 38 21.56 22.81 11.77
CA LYS A 38 22.40 24.00 11.97
C LYS A 38 21.79 25.06 12.89
N ASP A 39 20.62 24.81 13.50
CA ASP A 39 19.97 25.75 14.43
C ASP A 39 20.41 25.54 15.90
N ASP A 40 21.62 25.02 16.11
CA ASP A 40 22.36 25.20 17.35
C ASP A 40 23.49 26.20 17.05
N ASP A 41 23.64 27.15 17.97
CA ASP A 41 24.56 28.27 17.96
C ASP A 41 25.98 27.92 17.48
N VAL A 42 26.68 28.91 16.95
CA VAL A 42 28.01 28.79 16.34
C VAL A 42 29.01 28.19 17.33
N ASP A 43 29.29 26.89 17.23
CA ASP A 43 30.49 26.29 17.81
C ASP A 43 31.15 25.29 16.85
N MET A 44 32.37 25.65 16.46
CA MET A 44 33.33 24.83 15.73
C MET A 44 33.66 23.55 16.52
N ILE A 45 32.95 22.44 16.24
CA ILE A 45 33.36 21.11 16.72
C ILE A 45 33.55 20.18 15.50
N PRO A 46 34.78 19.70 15.23
CA PRO A 46 35.02 18.81 14.11
C PRO A 46 34.60 17.38 14.45
N SER A 47 33.97 16.72 13.47
CA SER A 47 33.88 15.26 13.38
C SER A 47 33.26 14.50 14.56
N SER A 48 31.97 14.73 14.86
CA SER A 48 31.09 13.71 15.48
C SER A 48 29.58 13.87 15.21
N ALA A 49 29.14 14.89 14.45
CA ALA A 49 27.73 15.14 14.14
C ALA A 49 27.11 14.23 13.05
N ARG A 50 27.51 12.95 12.96
CA ARG A 50 26.87 11.97 12.05
C ARG A 50 25.44 11.57 12.48
N GLY A 51 24.99 12.00 13.66
CA GLY A 51 23.67 11.65 14.20
C GLY A 51 22.50 12.46 13.63
N LEU A 52 22.72 13.70 13.20
CA LEU A 52 21.66 14.55 12.61
C LEU A 52 21.53 14.40 11.09
N THR A 53 22.53 13.84 10.39
CA THR A 53 22.51 13.70 8.93
C THR A 53 21.41 12.76 8.43
N ASP A 54 21.01 11.82 9.28
CA ASP A 54 19.96 10.82 9.01
C ASP A 54 18.74 10.99 9.91
N ALA A 55 18.39 12.24 10.22
CA ALA A 55 17.12 12.54 10.86
C ALA A 55 15.96 12.64 9.84
N ILE A 56 14.76 12.30 10.31
CA ILE A 56 13.51 12.41 9.55
C ILE A 56 12.64 13.49 10.18
N LEU A 57 12.17 14.41 9.35
CA LEU A 57 11.24 15.46 9.71
C LEU A 57 9.81 15.00 9.47
N PHE A 58 9.03 14.94 10.54
CA PHE A 58 7.60 14.72 10.51
C PHE A 58 6.87 16.06 10.61
N ARG A 59 5.83 16.24 9.80
CA ARG A 59 4.93 17.41 9.87
C ARG A 59 3.50 16.94 9.81
N ALA A 60 2.64 17.51 10.66
CA ALA A 60 1.20 17.29 10.61
C ALA A 60 0.44 18.61 10.63
N THR A 61 -0.68 18.66 9.90
CA THR A 61 -1.55 19.83 9.84
C THR A 61 -3.02 19.44 9.74
N ASN A 62 -3.92 20.28 10.25
CA ASN A 62 -5.38 20.07 10.22
C ASN A 62 -6.04 20.36 8.85
N GLY A 63 -5.26 20.73 7.83
CA GLY A 63 -5.79 20.99 6.48
C GLY A 63 -6.64 22.26 6.35
N VAL A 64 -6.73 23.07 7.41
CA VAL A 64 -7.46 24.34 7.42
C VAL A 64 -6.59 25.46 6.81
N SER A 65 -7.23 26.36 6.07
CA SER A 65 -6.62 27.58 5.54
C SER A 65 -7.05 28.78 6.40
N GLY A 66 -6.12 29.68 6.72
CA GLY A 66 -6.39 30.88 7.52
C GLY A 66 -5.92 30.78 8.99
N SER A 67 -6.63 31.46 9.89
CA SER A 67 -6.25 31.66 11.30
C SER A 67 -6.32 30.40 12.17
N GLY A 68 -7.15 29.41 11.81
CA GLY A 68 -7.27 28.14 12.53
C GLY A 68 -6.26 27.06 12.12
N LYS A 69 -5.20 27.43 11.38
CA LYS A 69 -4.25 26.46 10.82
C LYS A 69 -3.25 25.98 11.86
N ILE A 70 -3.38 24.74 12.29
CA ILE A 70 -2.43 24.11 13.20
C ILE A 70 -1.36 23.40 12.37
N LYS A 71 -0.09 23.72 12.63
CA LYS A 71 1.07 23.06 12.03
C LYS A 71 2.03 22.60 13.13
N ILE A 72 2.16 21.30 13.29
CA ILE A 72 3.12 20.68 14.21
C ILE A 72 4.22 19.98 13.41
N SER A 73 5.44 20.00 13.93
CA SER A 73 6.57 19.33 13.30
C SER A 73 7.59 18.84 14.32
N THR A 74 8.21 17.69 14.04
CA THR A 74 9.27 17.10 14.86
C THR A 74 10.39 16.52 14.04
N LEU A 75 11.59 16.56 14.61
CA LEU A 75 12.78 15.96 14.03
C LEU A 75 13.12 14.70 14.82
N VAL A 76 13.04 13.55 14.16
CA VAL A 76 13.30 12.25 14.76
C VAL A 76 14.64 11.74 14.25
N PRO A 77 15.67 11.60 15.10
CA PRO A 77 16.95 11.03 14.69
C PRO A 77 16.80 9.52 14.44
N ALA A 78 17.66 8.95 13.59
CA ALA A 78 17.64 7.53 13.26
C ALA A 78 17.65 6.61 14.50
N SER A 79 18.38 7.00 15.55
CA SER A 79 18.49 6.25 16.82
C SER A 79 17.16 6.08 17.55
N LYS A 80 16.27 7.08 17.50
CA LYS A 80 14.97 7.06 18.18
C LYS A 80 13.81 6.68 17.24
N LEU A 81 14.07 6.47 15.96
CA LEU A 81 13.05 6.22 14.93
C LEU A 81 12.24 4.95 15.22
N ALA A 82 12.90 3.86 15.60
CA ALA A 82 12.20 2.60 15.87
C ALA A 82 11.24 2.71 17.06
N SER A 83 11.64 3.43 18.11
CA SER A 83 10.78 3.70 19.27
C SER A 83 9.60 4.61 18.89
N PHE A 84 9.87 5.68 18.14
CA PHE A 84 8.84 6.59 17.64
C PHE A 84 7.81 5.86 16.77
N GLN A 85 8.25 4.99 15.85
CA GLN A 85 7.36 4.19 15.00
C GLN A 85 6.47 3.23 15.79
N LYS A 86 6.99 2.62 16.87
CA LYS A 86 6.20 1.75 17.75
C LYS A 86 5.01 2.46 18.38
N ALA A 87 5.12 3.76 18.69
CA ALA A 87 4.01 4.55 19.22
C ALA A 87 3.15 5.19 18.13
N TYR A 88 3.78 5.66 17.05
CA TYR A 88 3.12 6.35 15.93
C TYR A 88 2.21 5.44 15.09
N LEU A 89 2.64 4.21 14.78
CA LEU A 89 1.89 3.31 13.91
C LEU A 89 0.56 2.80 14.53
N PRO A 90 0.52 2.39 15.82
CA PRO A 90 -0.75 2.04 16.46
C PRO A 90 -1.72 3.22 16.52
N LEU A 91 -1.23 4.43 16.80
CA LEU A 91 -2.03 5.65 16.79
C LEU A 91 -2.68 5.88 15.42
N LEU A 92 -1.90 5.81 14.33
CA LEU A 92 -2.48 5.92 13.00
C LEU A 92 -3.54 4.84 12.74
N ARG A 93 -3.26 3.60 13.16
CA ARG A 93 -4.17 2.48 12.93
C ARG A 93 -5.49 2.67 13.67
N THR A 94 -5.48 3.15 14.91
CA THR A 94 -6.69 3.36 15.73
C THR A 94 -7.57 4.45 15.14
N HIS A 95 -7.00 5.61 14.78
CA HIS A 95 -7.77 6.72 14.24
C HIS A 95 -8.27 6.46 12.80
N LEU A 96 -7.45 5.83 11.95
CA LEU A 96 -7.85 5.55 10.56
C LEU A 96 -8.84 4.39 10.43
N SER A 97 -8.83 3.41 11.35
CA SER A 97 -9.75 2.26 11.25
C SER A 97 -11.22 2.63 11.39
N ASN A 98 -11.51 3.73 12.09
CA ASN A 98 -12.88 4.20 12.31
C ASN A 98 -13.47 4.91 11.07
N GLY A 99 -12.63 5.59 10.28
CA GLY A 99 -13.06 6.35 9.11
C GLY A 99 -13.18 5.54 7.81
N LEU A 100 -12.60 4.33 7.77
CA LEU A 100 -12.58 3.50 6.56
C LEU A 100 -13.71 2.46 6.55
N LYS A 101 -14.30 2.23 5.37
CA LYS A 101 -15.29 1.16 5.19
C LYS A 101 -14.66 -0.19 5.52
N LYS A 102 -15.39 -1.01 6.30
CA LYS A 102 -14.98 -2.39 6.60
C LYS A 102 -14.82 -3.15 5.28
N ARG A 103 -13.80 -4.02 5.23
CA ARG A 103 -13.56 -4.87 4.07
C ARG A 103 -14.68 -5.91 3.95
N ASP A 104 -15.45 -5.84 2.86
CA ASP A 104 -16.50 -6.81 2.54
C ASP A 104 -15.91 -8.15 2.06
N LYS A 105 -15.39 -8.95 3.00
CA LYS A 105 -14.84 -10.29 2.72
C LYS A 105 -15.84 -11.18 1.99
N ALA A 106 -17.14 -11.02 2.24
CA ALA A 106 -18.19 -11.77 1.56
C ALA A 106 -18.29 -11.43 0.07
N LYS A 107 -18.21 -10.14 -0.30
CA LYS A 107 -18.25 -9.69 -1.70
C LYS A 107 -17.01 -10.17 -2.44
N GLU A 108 -15.84 -10.06 -1.81
CA GLU A 108 -14.57 -10.53 -2.37
C GLU A 108 -14.59 -12.05 -2.62
N ARG A 109 -14.98 -12.84 -1.61
CA ARG A 109 -15.14 -14.30 -1.76
C ARG A 109 -16.13 -14.68 -2.85
N LYS A 110 -17.25 -13.94 -3.00
CA LYS A 110 -18.21 -14.17 -4.09
C LYS A 110 -17.57 -13.89 -5.46
N MET A 111 -16.81 -12.79 -5.59
CA MET A 111 -16.09 -12.46 -6.82
C MET A 111 -15.02 -13.49 -7.18
N ASP A 112 -14.28 -13.98 -6.20
CA ASP A 112 -13.26 -15.00 -6.42
C ASP A 112 -13.86 -16.36 -6.79
N LYS A 113 -14.92 -16.80 -6.08
CA LYS A 113 -15.66 -18.00 -6.48
C LYS A 113 -16.25 -17.89 -7.88
N ALA A 114 -16.81 -16.74 -8.25
CA ALA A 114 -17.32 -16.51 -9.60
C ALA A 114 -16.19 -16.57 -10.65
N ARG A 115 -15.02 -16.00 -10.33
CA ARG A 115 -13.83 -16.05 -11.20
C ARG A 115 -13.31 -17.48 -11.36
N GLU A 116 -13.23 -18.26 -10.29
CA GLU A 116 -12.87 -19.67 -10.32
C GLU A 116 -13.87 -20.52 -11.10
N GLN A 117 -15.17 -20.34 -10.87
CA GLN A 117 -16.22 -21.01 -11.65
C GLN A 117 -16.13 -20.65 -13.14
N SER A 118 -15.83 -19.39 -13.47
CA SER A 118 -15.62 -18.97 -14.87
C SER A 118 -14.39 -19.61 -15.50
N ARG A 119 -13.33 -19.84 -14.71
CA ARG A 119 -12.13 -20.56 -15.14
C ARG A 119 -12.43 -22.05 -15.37
N LYS A 120 -13.11 -22.70 -14.41
CA LYS A 120 -13.52 -24.10 -14.51
C LYS A 120 -14.45 -24.34 -15.70
N LYS A 121 -15.42 -23.46 -15.97
CA LYS A 121 -16.31 -23.56 -17.15
C LYS A 121 -15.58 -23.49 -18.49
N MET A 122 -14.35 -22.95 -18.54
CA MET A 122 -13.54 -22.90 -19.77
C MET A 122 -12.55 -24.06 -19.88
N ILE A 123 -12.42 -24.90 -18.85
CA ILE A 123 -11.46 -26.01 -18.78
C ILE A 123 -12.26 -27.31 -18.63
N GLU A 124 -12.22 -28.16 -19.66
CA GLU A 124 -12.80 -29.50 -19.61
C GLU A 124 -11.65 -30.52 -19.49
N THR A 125 -11.70 -31.39 -18.50
CA THR A 125 -10.76 -32.52 -18.37
C THR A 125 -11.17 -33.61 -19.35
N VAL A 126 -10.40 -33.77 -20.43
CA VAL A 126 -10.60 -34.85 -21.41
C VAL A 126 -9.38 -35.76 -21.35
N LEU A 127 -9.57 -37.02 -20.97
CA LEU A 127 -8.50 -38.04 -20.83
C LEU A 127 -7.38 -37.60 -19.87
N GLY A 128 -7.74 -37.08 -18.69
CA GLY A 128 -6.79 -36.65 -17.65
C GLY A 128 -6.00 -35.37 -17.97
N LYS A 129 -6.25 -34.71 -19.12
CA LYS A 129 -5.59 -33.45 -19.51
C LYS A 129 -6.60 -32.31 -19.57
N ASP A 130 -6.29 -31.20 -18.89
CA ASP A 130 -7.05 -29.95 -18.94
C ASP A 130 -7.06 -29.36 -20.36
N LYS A 131 -8.16 -29.50 -21.09
CA LYS A 131 -8.35 -28.88 -22.40
C LYS A 131 -9.20 -27.61 -22.27
N ILE A 132 -8.69 -26.51 -22.83
CA ILE A 132 -9.43 -25.25 -22.87
C ILE A 132 -10.45 -25.32 -24.02
N MET A 133 -11.73 -25.19 -23.69
CA MET A 133 -12.87 -25.30 -24.61
C MET A 133 -13.05 -24.05 -25.48
N THR A 134 -12.04 -23.70 -26.29
CA THR A 134 -12.13 -22.52 -27.17
C THR A 134 -12.92 -22.80 -28.46
N ASN A 135 -13.03 -24.06 -28.86
CA ASN A 135 -13.61 -24.44 -30.15
C ASN A 135 -15.13 -24.62 -30.14
N LYS A 136 -15.75 -24.85 -28.98
CA LYS A 136 -17.22 -24.94 -28.81
C LYS A 136 -17.87 -23.58 -28.49
N ILE A 137 -17.10 -22.50 -28.34
CA ILE A 137 -17.60 -21.16 -27.94
C ILE A 137 -17.68 -20.23 -29.16
N GLY A 138 -18.91 -19.99 -29.63
CA GLY A 138 -19.21 -19.04 -30.71
C GLY A 138 -18.88 -19.56 -32.12
N SER A 139 -19.47 -18.94 -33.13
CA SER A 139 -19.31 -19.30 -34.54
C SER A 139 -17.92 -18.90 -35.08
N LYS A 140 -17.48 -19.55 -36.17
CA LYS A 140 -16.23 -19.19 -36.86
C LYS A 140 -16.35 -17.85 -37.61
N ARG A 141 -17.55 -17.54 -38.15
CA ARG A 141 -17.87 -16.35 -38.96
C ARG A 141 -19.23 -15.80 -38.51
N GLY A 142 -19.48 -14.52 -38.73
CA GLY A 142 -20.76 -13.87 -38.40
C GLY A 142 -21.02 -13.67 -36.89
N ALA A 143 -22.29 -13.67 -36.51
CA ALA A 143 -22.72 -13.48 -35.12
C ALA A 143 -22.11 -14.55 -34.20
N GLY A 144 -21.28 -14.14 -33.23
CA GLY A 144 -20.53 -15.04 -32.34
C GLY A 144 -19.02 -15.10 -32.60
N ARG A 145 -18.51 -14.57 -33.72
CA ARG A 145 -17.07 -14.52 -34.01
C ARG A 145 -16.26 -13.77 -32.94
N ARG A 146 -16.76 -12.64 -32.45
CA ARG A 146 -16.09 -11.83 -31.41
C ARG A 146 -16.01 -12.59 -30.07
N LYS A 147 -17.02 -13.39 -29.76
CA LYS A 147 -17.04 -14.28 -28.57
C LYS A 147 -15.98 -15.37 -28.70
N ARG A 148 -15.84 -15.98 -29.89
CA ARG A 148 -14.80 -16.97 -30.21
C ARG A 148 -13.38 -16.39 -30.12
N GLN A 149 -13.15 -15.21 -30.68
CA GLN A 149 -11.84 -14.53 -30.58
C GLN A 149 -11.44 -14.24 -29.13
N ARG A 150 -12.38 -13.77 -28.30
CA ARG A 150 -12.13 -13.55 -26.86
C ARG A 150 -11.79 -14.85 -26.14
N ALA A 151 -12.48 -15.95 -26.44
CA ALA A 151 -12.20 -17.27 -25.88
C ALA A 151 -10.79 -17.78 -26.28
N LEU A 152 -10.42 -17.64 -27.56
CA LEU A 152 -9.08 -18.00 -28.04
C LEU A 152 -7.97 -17.18 -27.35
N LYS A 153 -8.15 -15.85 -27.25
CA LYS A 153 -7.18 -14.97 -26.57
C LYS A 153 -7.03 -15.34 -25.09
N LYS A 154 -8.15 -15.60 -24.39
CA LYS A 154 -8.11 -16.07 -23.00
C LYS A 154 -7.43 -17.44 -22.85
N GLY A 155 -7.69 -18.37 -23.78
CA GLY A 155 -7.04 -19.68 -23.79
C GLY A 155 -5.53 -19.60 -23.98
N LEU A 156 -5.05 -18.71 -24.86
CA LEU A 156 -3.62 -18.46 -25.05
C LEU A 156 -2.95 -17.90 -23.79
N VAL A 157 -3.60 -16.97 -23.08
CA VAL A 157 -3.08 -16.41 -21.83
C VAL A 157 -2.97 -17.48 -20.76
N LEU A 158 -4.02 -18.29 -20.55
CA LEU A 158 -4.01 -19.38 -19.58
C LEU A 158 -2.93 -20.43 -19.87
N ARG A 159 -2.69 -20.76 -21.15
CA ARG A 159 -1.59 -21.65 -21.54
C ARG A 159 -0.22 -21.05 -21.18
N LYS A 160 -0.01 -19.76 -21.44
CA LYS A 160 1.23 -19.05 -21.08
C LYS A 160 1.43 -19.01 -19.56
N GLU A 161 0.38 -18.79 -18.79
CA GLU A 161 0.41 -18.80 -17.32
C GLU A 161 0.81 -20.18 -16.79
N LYS A 162 0.18 -21.26 -17.27
CA LYS A 162 0.53 -22.65 -16.90
C LYS A 162 2.01 -22.97 -17.19
N VAL A 163 2.52 -22.58 -18.36
CA VAL A 163 3.95 -22.80 -18.71
C VAL A 163 4.88 -22.04 -17.76
N LYS A 164 4.55 -20.80 -17.40
CA LYS A 164 5.33 -20.02 -16.42
C LYS A 164 5.30 -20.65 -15.03
N GLU A 165 4.15 -21.17 -14.60
CA GLU A 165 4.00 -21.82 -13.30
C GLU A 165 4.83 -23.11 -13.22
N VAL A 166 4.80 -23.95 -14.27
CA VAL A 166 5.64 -25.14 -14.36
C VAL A 166 7.13 -24.78 -14.30
N LYS A 167 7.56 -23.74 -15.04
CA LYS A 167 8.95 -23.25 -14.98
C LYS A 167 9.34 -22.78 -13.58
N ARG A 168 8.46 -22.05 -12.88
CA ARG A 168 8.70 -21.63 -11.49
C ARG A 168 8.85 -22.83 -10.54
N LYS A 169 7.95 -23.83 -10.64
CA LYS A 169 8.02 -25.04 -9.82
C LYS A 169 9.33 -25.82 -10.06
N LEU A 170 9.75 -25.95 -11.30
CA LEU A 170 11.03 -26.58 -11.65
C LEU A 170 12.25 -25.78 -11.15
N GLN A 171 12.18 -24.45 -11.14
CA GLN A 171 13.24 -23.62 -10.55
C GLN A 171 13.32 -23.79 -9.04
N VAL A 172 12.18 -23.74 -8.34
CA VAL A 172 12.11 -23.95 -6.88
C VAL A 172 12.64 -25.33 -6.50
N ALA A 173 12.26 -26.37 -7.24
CA ALA A 173 12.74 -27.73 -7.00
C ALA A 173 14.22 -27.96 -7.35
N LYS A 174 14.86 -27.04 -8.07
CA LYS A 174 16.31 -27.07 -8.33
C LYS A 174 17.12 -26.27 -7.30
N THR A 175 16.47 -25.35 -6.59
CA THR A 175 17.09 -24.50 -5.58
C THR A 175 16.88 -25.00 -4.15
N ALA A 176 16.01 -25.99 -3.97
CA ALA A 176 15.82 -26.76 -2.74
C ALA A 176 16.62 -28.06 -2.85
#